data_AF-A0A2T1LXL8-F1
#
_entry.id   AF-A0A2T1LXL8-F1
#
_cell.length_a   1.000
_cell.length_b   1.000
_cell.length_c   1.000
_cell.angle_alpha   90.00
_cell.angle_beta   90.00
_cell.angle_gamma   90.00
#
_symmetry.space_group_name_H-M   'P 1'
#
loop_
_entity.id
_entity.type
_entity.pdbx_description
1 polymer ?
#
loop_
_entity_poly.entity_id
_entity_poly.type
_entity_poly.pdbx_seq_one_letter_code
_entity_poly.pdbx_strand_id
1 'polypeptide(L)' 'MSKPNFKTMSKKELQSYILEHRDDQEAFYAFVDKLHSEANWVEMPPLSTLEDLEHYPEFTKRIRNPSDL' A
#
# COMPACT_ATOMS: atom_id res chain seq x y z
N MET A 1 -4.70 27.65 14.59
CA MET A 1 -5.29 26.31 14.33
C MET A 1 -4.28 25.29 14.84
N SER A 2 -4.66 24.39 15.75
CA SER A 2 -3.76 23.31 16.19
C SER A 2 -3.63 22.29 15.07
N LYS A 3 -2.41 21.81 14.82
CA LYS A 3 -2.17 20.73 13.86
C LYS A 3 -2.76 19.42 14.43
N PRO A 4 -3.44 18.59 13.62
CA PRO A 4 -3.91 17.28 14.06
C PRO A 4 -2.74 16.35 14.42
N ASN A 5 -2.97 15.38 15.30
CA ASN A 5 -1.98 14.35 15.58
C ASN A 5 -2.09 13.21 14.55
N PHE A 6 -1.24 13.25 13.52
CA PHE A 6 -1.27 12.26 12.44
C PHE A 6 -0.98 10.83 12.88
N LYS A 7 -0.24 10.62 13.98
CA LYS A 7 0.12 9.28 14.47
C LYS A 7 -1.10 8.49 14.98
N THR A 8 -2.13 9.19 15.45
CA THR A 8 -3.34 8.55 15.98
C THR A 8 -4.42 8.34 14.91
N MET A 9 -4.29 8.98 13.75
CA MET A 9 -5.25 8.88 12.65
C MET A 9 -5.12 7.53 11.93
N SER A 10 -6.24 6.94 11.52
CA SER A 10 -6.27 5.78 10.62
C SER A 10 -5.76 6.13 9.23
N LYS A 11 -5.40 5.11 8.44
CA LYS A 11 -4.97 5.29 7.04
C LYS A 11 -5.98 6.07 6.20
N LYS A 12 -7.28 5.82 6.37
CA LYS A 12 -8.35 6.53 5.64
C LYS A 12 -8.41 8.01 6.02
N GLU A 13 -8.29 8.33 7.30
CA GLU A 13 -8.30 9.72 7.78
C GLU A 13 -7.09 10.50 7.27
N LEU A 14 -5.90 9.88 7.28
CA LEU A 14 -4.68 10.47 6.72
C LEU A 14 -4.81 10.71 5.21
N GLN A 15 -5.40 9.75 4.48
CA GLN A 15 -5.65 9.89 3.05
C GLN A 15 -6.57 11.08 2.75
N SER A 16 -7.70 11.20 3.45
CA SER A 16 -8.62 12.33 3.27
C SER A 16 -7.93 13.66 3.59
N TYR A 17 -7.16 13.71 4.68
CA TYR A 17 -6.44 14.91 5.08
C TYR A 17 -5.42 15.36 4.02
N ILE A 18 -4.61 14.45 3.48
CA ILE A 18 -3.62 14.78 2.43
C ILE A 18 -4.29 15.31 1.17
N LEU A 19 -5.47 14.80 0.81
CA LEU A 19 -6.20 15.27 -0.38
C LEU A 19 -6.66 16.72 -0.24
N GLU A 20 -7.03 17.14 0.97
CA GLU A 20 -7.41 18.51 1.33
C GLU A 20 -6.19 19.40 1.60
N HIS A 21 -5.07 18.82 2.03
CA HIS A 21 -3.85 19.52 2.44
C HIS A 21 -2.61 18.96 1.72
N ARG A 22 -2.60 19.08 0.39
CA ARG A 22 -1.59 18.45 -0.49
C ARG A 22 -0.15 18.91 -0.23
N ASP A 23 0.03 20.09 0.34
CA ASP A 23 1.34 20.67 0.65
C ASP A 23 1.86 20.29 2.05
N ASP A 24 1.04 19.61 2.89
CA ASP A 24 1.46 19.20 4.23
C ASP A 24 2.31 17.91 4.17
N GLN A 25 3.62 18.12 4.08
CA GLN A 25 4.60 17.03 4.05
C GLN A 25 4.54 16.14 5.30
N GLU A 26 4.20 16.68 6.47
CA GLU A 26 4.12 15.89 7.70
C GLU A 26 2.97 14.88 7.64
N ALA A 27 1.81 15.30 7.11
CA ALA A 27 0.70 14.40 6.87
C ALA A 27 1.06 13.32 5.86
N PHE A 28 1.76 13.69 4.77
CA PHE A 28 2.25 12.76 3.77
C PHE A 28 3.19 11.69 4.38
N TYR A 29 4.20 12.09 5.15
CA TYR A 29 5.10 11.15 5.80
C TYR A 29 4.36 10.22 6.76
N ALA A 30 3.44 10.75 7.58
CA ALA A 30 2.64 9.93 8.49
C ALA A 30 1.78 8.88 7.76
N PHE A 31 1.24 9.23 6.58
CA PHE A 31 0.49 8.28 5.75
C PHE A 31 1.39 7.19 5.17
N VAL A 32 2.57 7.54 4.65
CA VAL A 32 3.52 6.58 4.08
C VAL A 32 4.08 5.66 5.16
N ASP A 33 4.41 6.17 6.35
CA ASP A 33 4.84 5.37 7.49
C ASP A 33 3.75 4.38 7.91
N LYS A 34 2.50 4.86 7.98
CA LYS A 34 1.36 4.00 8.32
C LYS A 34 1.14 2.93 7.28
N LEU A 35 1.24 3.28 5.99
CA LEU A 35 1.12 2.36 4.87
C LEU A 35 2.14 1.23 4.95
N HIS A 36 3.41 1.55 5.27
CA HIS A 36 4.46 0.53 5.46
C HIS A 36 4.22 -0.30 6.73
N SER A 37 3.80 0.31 7.83
CA SER A 37 3.55 -0.42 9.08
C SER A 37 2.37 -1.41 8.98
N GLU A 38 1.37 -1.08 8.15
CA GLU A 38 0.19 -1.90 7.89
C GLU A 38 0.34 -2.74 6.61
N ALA A 39 1.48 -2.66 5.91
CA ALA A 39 1.69 -3.34 4.65
C ALA A 39 1.72 -4.86 4.87
N ASN A 40 0.81 -5.54 4.19
CA ASN A 40 0.79 -6.99 4.02
C ASN A 40 1.09 -7.38 2.56
N TRP A 41 1.79 -6.49 1.84
CA TRP A 41 2.00 -6.62 0.41
C TRP A 41 3.06 -7.69 0.15
N VAL A 42 2.80 -8.53 -0.85
CA VAL A 42 3.79 -9.48 -1.34
C VAL A 42 4.66 -8.74 -2.33
N GLU A 43 5.93 -8.53 -1.99
CA GLU A 43 6.91 -8.01 -2.95
C GLU A 43 7.11 -9.03 -4.08
N MET A 44 6.80 -8.60 -5.31
CA MET A 44 7.08 -9.38 -6.52
C MET A 44 8.17 -8.66 -7.31
N PRO A 45 9.44 -9.09 -7.20
CA PRO A 45 10.51 -8.50 -7.99
C PRO A 45 10.25 -8.70 -9.50
N PRO A 46 10.89 -7.90 -10.36
CA PRO A 46 10.85 -8.11 -11.80
C PRO A 46 11.25 -9.54 -12.15
N LEU A 47 10.43 -10.20 -12.95
CA LEU A 47 10.72 -11.52 -13.48
C LEU A 47 11.90 -11.40 -14.45
N SER A 48 12.92 -12.23 -14.25
CA SER A 48 14.07 -12.29 -15.16
C SER A 48 13.79 -13.26 -16.32
N THR A 49 13.01 -14.32 -16.06
CA THR A 49 12.49 -15.24 -17.09
C THR A 49 11.02 -15.61 -16.83
N LEU A 50 10.39 -16.30 -17.78
CA LEU A 50 8.99 -16.76 -17.62
C LEU A 50 8.87 -17.86 -16.55
N GLU A 51 9.91 -18.66 -16.35
CA GLU A 51 10.00 -19.70 -15.33
C GLU A 51 9.97 -19.12 -13.91
N ASP A 52 10.38 -17.85 -13.75
CA ASP A 52 10.29 -17.17 -12.46
C ASP A 52 8.84 -17.05 -11.94
N LEU A 53 7.82 -17.16 -12.80
CA LEU A 53 6.42 -17.23 -12.36
C LEU A 53 6.14 -18.43 -11.46
N GLU A 54 6.88 -19.54 -11.62
CA GLU A 54 6.68 -20.75 -10.82
C GLU A 54 7.01 -20.52 -9.33
N HIS A 55 7.86 -19.54 -9.02
CA HIS A 55 8.18 -19.13 -7.67
C HIS A 55 7.03 -18.40 -6.95
N TYR A 56 5.98 -18.01 -7.68
CA TYR A 56 4.83 -17.24 -7.16
C TYR A 56 3.51 -18.01 -7.35
N PRO A 57 3.31 -19.17 -6.68
CA PRO A 57 2.15 -20.04 -6.88
C PRO A 57 0.82 -19.36 -6.51
N GLU A 58 0.80 -18.44 -5.56
CA GLU A 58 -0.41 -17.69 -5.20
C GLU A 58 -0.85 -16.72 -6.31
N PHE A 59 0.11 -16.15 -7.06
CA PHE A 59 -0.18 -15.31 -8.21
C PHE A 59 -0.69 -16.14 -9.40
N THR A 60 -0.01 -17.26 -9.70
CA THR A 60 -0.43 -18.13 -10.81
C THR A 60 -1.79 -18.79 -10.56
N LYS A 61 -2.14 -19.12 -9.30
CA LYS A 61 -3.49 -19.57 -8.93
C LYS A 61 -4.57 -18.55 -9.25
N ARG A 62 -4.38 -17.28 -8.89
CA ARG A 62 -5.34 -16.19 -9.15
C ARG A 62 -5.59 -15.95 -10.64
N ILE A 63 -4.56 -16.05 -11.48
CA ILE A 63 -4.71 -15.91 -12.94
C ILE A 63 -5.41 -17.12 -13.55
N ARG A 64 -5.13 -18.32 -13.03
CA ARG A 64 -5.67 -19.57 -13.58
C ARG A 64 -7.16 -19.76 -13.28
N ASN A 65 -7.66 -19.19 -12.20
CA ASN A 65 -9.08 -19.18 -11.83
C ASN A 65 -9.62 -17.74 -11.78
N PRO A 66 -10.12 -17.18 -12.91
CA PRO A 66 -10.63 -15.81 -12.95
C PRO A 66 -11.91 -15.58 -12.14
N SER A 67 -12.49 -16.64 -11.58
CA SER A 67 -13.70 -16.59 -10.74
C SER A 67 -13.50 -15.98 -9.35
N ASP A 68 -12.25 -15.77 -8.93
CA ASP A 68 -11.87 -15.19 -7.64
C ASP A 68 -11.56 -13.66 -7.72
N LEU A 69 -11.93 -13.01 -8.84
CA LEU A 69 -11.86 -11.55 -9.08
C LEU A 69 -13.25 -10.91 -8.97
#